data_AF-A0A6A8LT38-F1
#
_entry.id   AF-A0A6A8LT38-F1
#
_cell.length_a   1.000
_cell.length_b   1.000
_cell.length_c   1.000
_cell.angle_alpha   90.00
_cell.angle_beta   90.00
_cell.angle_gamma   90.00
#
_symmetry.space_group_name_H-M   'P 1'
#
loop_
_entity.id
_entity.type
_entity.pdbx_description
1 polymer ?
#
loop_
_entity_poly.entity_id
_entity_poly.type
_entity_poly.pdbx_seq_one_letter_code
_entity_poly.pdbx_strand_id
1 'polypeptide(L)'
;YPNMTALQNLKYFTKLRSTSLRTDDLMNTLAKVGLEQAARKKVKHFSLGMKQRLGLAYSLLHNPGLLILDEPMNGLDPKGMKELR
;
A
#
# COMPACT_ATOMS: atom_id res chain seq x y z
N TYR A 1 10.89 -3.57 0.72
CA TYR A 1 11.88 -4.45 0.05
C TYR A 1 11.94 -4.20 -1.45
N PRO A 2 13.02 -3.61 -1.99
CA PRO A 2 13.11 -3.19 -3.39
C PRO A 2 13.00 -4.33 -4.42
N ASN A 3 13.49 -5.51 -4.09
CA ASN A 3 13.52 -6.67 -5.00
C ASN A 3 12.21 -7.48 -5.03
N MET A 4 11.31 -7.24 -4.09
CA MET A 4 9.98 -7.85 -4.02
C MET A 4 8.97 -7.04 -4.83
N THR A 5 7.91 -7.69 -5.31
CA THR A 5 6.74 -6.99 -5.87
C THR A 5 5.97 -6.25 -4.79
N ALA A 6 5.06 -5.33 -5.14
CA ALA A 6 4.20 -4.68 -4.15
C ALA A 6 3.37 -5.70 -3.35
N LEU A 7 2.80 -6.71 -4.01
CA LEU A 7 2.03 -7.76 -3.34
C LEU A 7 2.90 -8.60 -2.39
N GLN A 8 4.11 -8.98 -2.82
CA GLN A 8 5.05 -9.72 -1.97
C GLN A 8 5.50 -8.88 -0.77
N ASN A 9 5.69 -7.58 -0.98
CA ASN A 9 5.98 -6.61 0.05
C ASN A 9 4.89 -6.59 1.12
N LEU A 10 3.62 -6.37 0.73
CA LEU A 10 2.50 -6.40 1.68
C LEU A 10 2.43 -7.73 2.44
N LYS A 11 2.47 -8.86 1.72
CA LYS A 11 2.43 -10.21 2.31
C LYS A 11 3.57 -10.47 3.31
N TYR A 12 4.75 -9.91 3.05
CA TYR A 12 5.89 -10.00 3.95
C TYR A 12 5.63 -9.23 5.25
N PHE A 13 5.15 -7.99 5.16
CA PHE A 13 4.88 -7.16 6.34
C PHE A 13 3.72 -7.68 7.20
N THR A 14 2.69 -8.28 6.60
CA THR A 14 1.62 -8.92 7.38
C THR A 14 2.16 -10.10 8.18
N LYS A 15 3.00 -10.95 7.56
CA LYS A 15 3.66 -12.08 8.24
C LYS A 15 4.55 -11.64 9.40
N LEU A 16 5.30 -10.54 9.27
CA LEU A 16 6.12 -10.00 10.36
C LEU A 16 5.31 -9.61 11.60
N ARG A 17 4.03 -9.28 11.42
CA ARG A 17 3.10 -8.92 12.49
C ARG A 17 2.19 -10.08 12.90
N SER A 18 2.56 -11.32 12.58
CA SER A 18 1.79 -12.53 12.86
C SER A 18 0.34 -12.50 12.37
N THR A 19 0.06 -11.65 11.37
CA THR A 19 -1.26 -11.51 10.76
C THR A 19 -1.14 -12.01 9.33
N SER A 20 -1.75 -13.13 8.99
CA SER A 20 -1.73 -13.61 7.59
C SER A 20 -3.02 -13.19 6.90
N LEU A 21 -2.95 -12.16 6.06
CA LEU A 21 -4.08 -11.74 5.23
C LEU A 21 -4.15 -12.54 3.94
N ARG A 22 -5.36 -12.73 3.40
CA ARG A 22 -5.54 -13.39 2.10
C ARG A 22 -5.03 -12.47 1.01
N THR A 23 -4.68 -13.07 -0.13
CA THR A 23 -4.17 -12.30 -1.28
C THR A 23 -5.20 -11.29 -1.77
N ASP A 24 -6.50 -11.60 -1.72
CA ASP A 24 -7.58 -10.69 -2.11
C ASP A 24 -7.62 -9.45 -1.21
N ASP A 25 -7.42 -9.61 0.10
CA ASP A 25 -7.41 -8.48 1.04
C ASP A 25 -6.22 -7.54 0.76
N LEU A 26 -5.07 -8.11 0.39
CA LEU A 26 -3.88 -7.35 -0.02
C LEU A 26 -4.10 -6.63 -1.35
N MET A 27 -4.74 -7.27 -2.32
CA MET A 27 -5.09 -6.66 -3.61
C MET A 27 -6.08 -5.51 -3.43
N ASN A 28 -7.12 -5.69 -2.62
CA ASN A 28 -8.07 -4.64 -2.26
C ASN A 28 -7.36 -3.44 -1.61
N THR A 29 -6.37 -3.70 -0.74
CA THR A 29 -5.57 -2.63 -0.11
C THR A 29 -4.73 -1.87 -1.14
N LEU A 30 -4.14 -2.57 -2.12
CA LEU A 30 -3.42 -1.93 -3.22
C LEU A 30 -4.37 -1.13 -4.12
N ALA A 31 -5.60 -1.58 -4.34
CA ALA A 31 -6.60 -0.87 -5.13
C ALA A 31 -6.98 0.48 -4.49
N LYS A 32 -7.22 0.52 -3.17
CA LYS A 32 -7.50 1.76 -2.41
C LYS A 32 -6.43 2.84 -2.56
N VAL A 33 -5.19 2.44 -2.82
CA VAL A 33 -4.06 3.37 -3.03
C VAL A 33 -3.63 3.45 -4.50
N GLY A 34 -4.46 2.98 -5.44
CA GLY A 34 -4.18 3.07 -6.88
C GLY A 34 -2.94 2.30 -7.34
N LEU A 35 -2.61 1.18 -6.70
CA LEU A 35 -1.46 0.31 -7.01
C LEU A 35 -1.84 -1.10 -7.47
N GLU A 36 -3.12 -1.40 -7.67
CA GLU A 36 -3.60 -2.72 -8.11
C GLU A 36 -2.87 -3.22 -9.38
N GLN A 37 -2.83 -2.40 -10.43
CA GLN A 37 -2.15 -2.72 -11.69
C GLN A 37 -0.63 -2.86 -11.54
N ALA A 38 -0.05 -2.33 -10.46
CA ALA A 38 1.36 -2.42 -10.13
C ALA A 38 1.67 -3.52 -9.11
N ALA A 39 0.69 -4.33 -8.68
CA ALA A 39 0.84 -5.33 -7.62
C ALA A 39 1.99 -6.32 -7.87
N ARG A 40 2.20 -6.70 -9.15
CA ARG A 40 3.26 -7.62 -9.59
C ARG A 40 4.56 -6.95 -10.01
N LYS A 41 4.62 -5.61 -10.02
CA LYS A 41 5.83 -4.86 -10.37
C LYS A 41 6.76 -4.78 -9.16
N LYS A 42 8.07 -4.97 -9.37
CA LYS A 42 9.10 -4.86 -8.30
C LYS A 42 9.21 -3.41 -7.81
N VAL A 43 9.31 -3.23 -6.49
CA VAL A 43 9.34 -1.91 -5.84
C VAL A 43 10.54 -1.06 -6.27
N LYS A 44 11.66 -1.66 -6.68
CA LYS A 44 12.80 -0.93 -7.25
C LYS A 44 12.45 -0.13 -8.51
N HIS A 45 11.39 -0.50 -9.23
CA HIS A 45 10.90 0.20 -10.43
C HIS A 45 9.73 1.17 -10.13
N PHE A 46 9.41 1.39 -8.85
CA PHE A 46 8.38 2.33 -8.44
C PHE A 46 8.93 3.75 -8.49
N SER A 47 8.11 4.70 -8.98
CA SER A 47 8.38 6.12 -8.77
C SER A 47 8.32 6.46 -7.28
N LEU A 48 8.76 7.67 -6.91
CA LEU A 48 8.65 8.14 -5.53
C LEU A 48 7.19 8.09 -5.04
N GLY A 49 6.25 8.62 -5.82
CA GLY A 49 4.82 8.57 -5.51
C GLY A 49 4.29 7.15 -5.35
N MET A 50 4.69 6.21 -6.20
CA MET A 50 4.29 4.80 -6.03
C MET A 50 4.84 4.18 -4.73
N LYS A 51 6.06 4.56 -4.31
CA LYS A 51 6.63 4.11 -3.02
C LYS A 51 5.88 4.70 -1.84
N GLN A 52 5.50 5.97 -1.91
CA GLN A 52 4.66 6.63 -0.90
C GLN A 52 3.28 5.96 -0.80
N ARG A 53 2.62 5.67 -1.95
CA ARG A 53 1.35 4.92 -1.96
C ARG A 53 1.48 3.51 -1.41
N LEU A 54 2.60 2.83 -1.64
CA LEU A 54 2.86 1.54 -1.02
C LEU A 54 3.06 1.68 0.50
N GLY A 55 3.72 2.76 0.94
CA GLY A 55 3.79 3.19 2.34
C GLY A 55 2.41 3.32 2.97
N LEU A 56 1.50 4.00 2.28
CA LEU A 56 0.12 4.15 2.68
C LEU A 56 -0.64 2.82 2.71
N ALA A 57 -0.46 1.96 1.70
CA ALA A 57 -1.07 0.62 1.74
C ALA A 57 -0.67 -0.14 3.01
N TYR A 58 0.59 -0.05 3.45
CA TYR A 58 1.01 -0.68 4.71
C TYR A 58 0.28 -0.13 5.93
N SER A 59 0.08 1.18 6.03
CA SER A 59 -0.63 1.74 7.18
C SER A 59 -2.10 1.31 7.22
N LEU A 60 -2.71 1.09 6.05
CA LEU A 60 -4.10 0.66 5.92
C LEU A 60 -4.33 -0.83 6.19
N LEU A 61 -3.33 -1.69 6.01
CA LEU A 61 -3.45 -3.14 6.20
C LEU A 61 -3.95 -3.55 7.60
N HIS A 62 -3.75 -2.69 8.60
CA HIS A 62 -4.12 -2.95 9.98
C HIS A 62 -5.45 -2.33 10.38
N ASN A 63 -6.19 -1.76 9.42
CA ASN A 63 -7.45 -1.06 9.67
C ASN A 63 -7.35 -0.07 10.86
N PRO A 64 -6.43 0.91 10.81
CA PRO A 64 -6.22 1.82 11.92
C PRO A 64 -7.46 2.67 12.17
N GLY A 65 -7.80 2.91 13.43
CA GLY A 65 -8.89 3.83 13.80
C GLY A 65 -8.57 5.31 13.52
N LEU A 66 -7.27 5.65 13.40
CA LEU A 66 -6.79 6.98 13.04
C LEU A 66 -5.48 6.85 12.25
N LEU A 67 -5.40 7.54 11.11
CA LEU A 67 -4.19 7.64 10.30
C LEU A 67 -3.78 9.10 10.19
N ILE A 68 -2.60 9.44 10.69
CA ILE A 68 -2.02 10.78 10.57
C ILE A 68 -1.02 10.75 9.41
N LEU A 69 -1.16 11.70 8.49
CA LEU A 69 -0.30 11.86 7.33
C LEU A 69 0.34 13.25 7.40
N ASP A 70 1.66 13.30 7.26
CA ASP A 70 2.38 14.55 7.07
C ASP A 70 2.52 14.80 5.55
N GLU A 71 2.06 15.96 5.09
CA GLU A 71 2.00 16.35 3.67
C GLU A 71 1.43 15.30 2.69
N PRO A 72 0.14 14.88 2.83
CA PRO A 72 -0.43 13.75 2.09
C PRO A 72 -0.50 13.96 0.57
N MET A 73 -0.53 15.21 0.10
CA MET A 73 -0.70 15.56 -1.32
C MET A 73 0.46 15.05 -2.19
N ASN A 74 1.66 14.92 -1.63
CA ASN A 74 2.84 14.48 -2.37
C ASN A 74 2.81 12.99 -2.73
N GLY A 75 2.01 12.19 -2.00
CA GLY A 75 1.97 10.74 -2.13
C GLY A 75 0.62 10.15 -2.56
N LEU A 76 -0.47 10.92 -2.60
CA LEU A 76 -1.82 10.42 -2.85
C LEU A 76 -2.39 10.97 -4.17
N ASP A 77 -2.89 10.08 -5.03
CA ASP A 77 -3.67 10.50 -6.19
C ASP A 77 -5.00 11.13 -5.69
N PRO A 78 -5.45 12.28 -6.22
CA PRO A 78 -6.67 12.96 -5.75
C PRO A 78 -7.93 12.08 -5.72
N LYS A 79 -7.99 10.99 -6.50
CA LYS A 79 -9.08 9.99 -6.41
C LYS A 79 -9.01 9.14 -5.14
N GLY A 80 -7.81 8.69 -4.74
CA GLY A 80 -7.63 7.86 -3.54
C GLY A 80 -7.94 8.58 -2.23
N MET A 81 -7.81 9.92 -2.21
CA MET A 81 -8.21 10.75 -1.07
C MET A 81 -9.73 10.75 -0.78
N LYS A 82 -10.58 10.53 -1.80
CA LYS A 82 -12.04 10.46 -1.60
C LYS A 82 -12.52 9.15 -0.99
N GLU A 83 -11.80 8.04 -1.23
CA GLU A 83 -12.16 6.72 -0.70
C GLU A 83 -11.69 6.48 0.73
N LEU A 84 -10.78 7.31 1.25
CA LEU A 84 -10.24 7.21 2.60
C LEU A 84 -10.96 8.09 3.63
N ARG A 85 -12.07 8.71 3.22
CA ARG A 85 -12.82 9.69 4.01
C ARG A 85 -14.04 9.08 4.65
#